data_AF-A0A851TUM9-F1
#
_entry.id   AF-A0A851TUM9-F1
#
_cell.length_a   1.000
_cell.length_b   1.000
_cell.length_c   1.000
_cell.angle_alpha   90.00
_cell.angle_beta   90.00
_cell.angle_gamma   90.00
#
_symmetry.space_group_name_H-M   'P 1'
#
loop_
_entity.id
_entity.type
_entity.pdbx_description
1 polymer ?
#
loop_
_entity_poly.entity_id
_entity_poly.type
_entity_poly.pdbx_seq_one_letter_code
_entity_poly.pdbx_strand_id
1 'polypeptide(L)'
;QQNMTSIFLLTGHLIVLIPLFSTERCVICDYFVLVGEPTALTCPIITLPVLHSDYNLTWYKNGSATPVTTERDARIHQREGLLWFIPAMLEDSGLYECNVRSLNYSSKKTINLTVFKNDNGLCYNGKMKFEQKVMSTKTGKIICPDLEQFKDEDNQPEVHWYKECKPGFLEDKRLVLAEGENAVLIRNITVQDRGNYTCHMVYMYMGKQYNVSRTISLEVKEKPLQTQPEFIYPRNNTIEVELGSHVVMECNVSSGINGLIPFWQVNDEDVDIFDQTYREQFYEEVLPHGLAVSGTKFNISKVKVKDYVHKFFCHFIYGSQQFTAYIKLEYPARNIQGHLIGGGVSLVFLVFFTLFIYKIFRIDIVLWYRDSCHPFLGKKVSDEKIYDAYVLYPKHRESCLYSSDIFALKILPEVLERQCGYNLFILGRDDLPGEAVISVADEKIRQSRRVIIVLVPEPSCYSILEDESEKQLAMHSALIQDGIKVILIELEKIQDYAAMPESIRYIKQKHGALRWKGDCSKRSHSASTRFWKKVRYQMPSRKSGSLSGLRLLP
;
A
#
# COMPACT_ATOMS: atom_id res chain seq x y z
N GLN A 1 -16.93 -62.20 -7.17
CA GLN A 1 -15.62 -62.55 -7.75
C GLN A 1 -14.69 -61.38 -7.44
N GLN A 2 -14.36 -61.15 -6.17
CA GLN A 2 -13.33 -61.82 -5.36
C GLN A 2 -11.93 -61.72 -5.97
N ASN A 3 -11.02 -61.17 -5.16
CA ASN A 3 -9.57 -61.08 -5.31
C ASN A 3 -9.02 -60.10 -6.33
N MET A 4 -8.62 -58.93 -5.84
CA MET A 4 -7.21 -58.50 -5.84
C MET A 4 -7.08 -57.23 -4.97
N THR A 5 -7.17 -57.44 -3.67
CA THR A 5 -6.68 -56.51 -2.65
C THR A 5 -5.54 -57.27 -1.98
N SER A 6 -4.38 -56.61 -1.79
CA SER A 6 -3.12 -57.16 -1.25
C SER A 6 -2.08 -57.57 -2.31
N ILE A 7 -1.30 -56.59 -2.81
CA ILE A 7 0.13 -56.69 -3.23
C ILE A 7 0.71 -55.24 -3.35
N PHE A 8 0.45 -54.33 -2.40
CA PHE A 8 1.09 -52.99 -2.43
C PHE A 8 1.38 -52.41 -1.03
N LEU A 9 1.57 -53.25 -0.02
CA LEU A 9 1.80 -52.82 1.38
C LEU A 9 3.02 -53.46 2.03
N LEU A 10 4.14 -53.60 1.30
CA LEU A 10 5.38 -54.14 1.89
C LEU A 10 6.67 -53.59 1.25
N THR A 11 6.68 -52.29 0.95
CA THR A 11 7.93 -51.54 0.66
C THR A 11 7.97 -50.27 1.49
N GLY A 12 8.03 -50.43 2.81
CA GLY A 12 8.22 -49.34 3.76
C GLY A 12 8.82 -49.90 5.03
N HIS A 13 9.98 -49.37 5.41
CA HIS A 13 10.82 -49.75 6.56
C HIS A 13 11.83 -50.88 6.34
N LEU A 14 12.89 -50.55 5.61
CA LEU A 14 14.24 -50.89 6.07
C LEU A 14 15.24 -49.81 5.63
N ILE A 15 15.04 -48.57 6.10
CA ILE A 15 16.13 -47.59 6.12
C ILE A 15 16.98 -48.00 7.32
N VAL A 16 17.90 -48.93 7.09
CA VAL A 16 19.05 -49.12 7.97
C VAL A 16 19.77 -47.76 7.95
N LEU A 17 19.77 -47.09 9.09
CA LEU A 17 20.71 -46.02 9.40
C LEU A 17 22.11 -46.63 9.36
N ILE A 18 22.65 -46.79 8.16
CA ILE A 18 24.08 -46.91 7.96
C ILE A 18 24.62 -45.54 8.35
N PRO A 19 25.47 -45.43 9.39
CA PRO A 19 26.17 -44.18 9.59
C PRO A 19 26.94 -43.93 8.29
N LEU A 20 26.64 -42.81 7.62
CA LEU A 20 27.50 -42.24 6.60
C LEU A 20 28.81 -41.87 7.28
N PHE A 21 29.66 -42.86 7.55
CA PHE A 21 31.09 -42.63 7.58
C PHE A 21 31.43 -42.21 6.17
N SER A 22 31.75 -40.92 6.03
CA SER A 22 32.44 -40.42 4.85
C SER A 22 33.75 -41.20 4.73
N THR A 23 33.73 -42.34 4.03
CA THR A 23 34.95 -42.92 3.52
C THR A 23 35.25 -42.19 2.22
N GLU A 24 35.71 -40.95 2.34
CA GLU A 24 36.55 -40.39 1.29
C GLU A 24 37.63 -41.45 1.01
N ARG A 25 37.68 -41.97 -0.22
CA ARG A 25 38.71 -42.91 -0.61
C ARG A 25 40.03 -42.15 -0.62
N CYS A 26 40.70 -42.14 0.51
CA CYS A 26 41.96 -41.46 0.69
C CYS A 26 43.01 -42.10 -0.22
N VAL A 27 43.68 -41.30 -1.05
CA VAL A 27 44.73 -41.79 -1.97
C VAL A 27 45.99 -42.14 -1.18
N ILE A 28 46.33 -41.35 -0.16
CA ILE A 28 47.38 -41.60 0.84
C ILE A 28 46.79 -41.25 2.22
N CYS A 29 46.64 -42.23 3.11
CA CYS A 29 46.09 -41.99 4.45
C CYS A 29 47.16 -41.41 5.38
N ASP A 30 46.91 -40.24 5.97
CA ASP A 30 47.81 -39.65 6.95
C ASP A 30 47.53 -40.19 8.36
N TYR A 31 48.59 -40.63 9.05
CA TYR A 31 48.57 -41.05 10.45
C TYR A 31 49.55 -40.18 11.24
N PHE A 32 49.13 -39.79 12.45
CA PHE A 32 49.88 -38.90 13.31
C PHE A 32 50.11 -39.55 14.67
N VAL A 33 51.34 -39.44 15.18
CA VAL A 33 51.72 -39.94 16.50
C VAL A 33 52.76 -39.00 17.13
N LEU A 34 52.79 -38.93 18.46
CA LEU A 34 53.84 -38.24 19.18
C LEU A 34 55.09 -39.12 19.35
N VAL A 35 56.27 -38.51 19.29
CA VAL A 35 57.53 -39.18 19.55
C VAL A 35 57.54 -39.81 20.95
N GLY A 36 57.94 -41.06 21.05
CA GLY A 36 57.98 -41.82 22.31
C GLY A 36 56.67 -42.53 22.65
N GLU A 37 55.57 -42.27 21.93
CA GLU A 37 54.30 -42.99 22.12
C GLU A 37 54.20 -44.22 21.21
N PRO A 38 53.47 -45.26 21.62
CA PRO A 38 53.19 -46.40 20.76
C PRO A 38 52.07 -46.06 19.77
N THR A 39 52.15 -46.60 18.56
CA THR A 39 51.09 -46.50 17.56
C THR A 39 50.97 -47.77 16.74
N ALA A 40 49.75 -48.05 16.28
CA ALA A 40 49.47 -49.12 15.35
C ALA A 40 48.75 -48.57 14.11
N LEU A 41 49.28 -48.89 12.93
CA LEU A 41 48.68 -48.50 11.68
C LEU A 41 47.73 -49.59 11.20
N THR A 42 46.53 -49.16 10.82
CA THR A 42 45.51 -50.03 10.23
C THR A 42 45.53 -49.89 8.73
N CYS A 43 45.41 -51.00 8.01
CA CYS A 43 45.34 -50.96 6.55
C CYS A 43 43.95 -50.48 6.09
N PRO A 44 43.83 -49.36 5.35
CA PRO A 44 42.55 -48.80 4.90
C PRO A 44 41.75 -49.70 3.96
N ILE A 45 42.39 -50.75 3.42
CA ILE A 45 41.76 -51.74 2.55
C ILE A 45 40.80 -52.63 3.34
N ILE A 46 41.07 -52.84 4.63
CA ILE A 46 40.28 -53.71 5.50
C ILE A 46 39.22 -52.85 6.19
N THR A 47 38.03 -52.77 5.60
CA THR A 47 36.84 -52.27 6.31
C THR A 47 36.15 -53.43 7.00
N LEU A 48 36.16 -53.46 8.34
CA LEU A 48 35.37 -54.43 9.11
C LEU A 48 33.85 -54.23 8.85
N PRO A 49 33.05 -55.31 8.79
CA PRO A 49 33.38 -56.66 9.24
C PRO A 49 33.43 -57.64 8.07
N VAL A 50 34.61 -57.87 7.50
CA VAL A 50 34.82 -59.09 6.70
C VAL A 50 35.34 -60.16 7.64
N LEU A 51 34.40 -60.75 8.39
CA LEU A 51 34.57 -62.11 8.90
C LEU A 51 34.71 -63.02 7.67
N HIS A 52 35.76 -63.84 7.64
CA HIS A 52 35.96 -64.95 6.70
C HIS A 52 36.28 -64.62 5.24
N SER A 53 37.50 -64.16 4.96
CA SER A 53 38.14 -64.41 3.67
C SER A 53 39.62 -64.68 3.89
N ASP A 54 40.17 -65.71 3.24
CA ASP A 54 41.59 -66.04 3.25
C ASP A 54 42.39 -64.94 2.51
N TYR A 55 42.72 -63.86 3.21
CA TYR A 55 43.61 -62.82 2.71
C TYR A 55 44.88 -62.77 3.53
N ASN A 56 46.01 -62.55 2.86
CA ASN A 56 47.29 -62.32 3.49
C ASN A 56 47.60 -60.82 3.43
N LEU A 57 47.75 -60.19 4.59
CA LEU A 57 48.14 -58.79 4.70
C LEU A 57 49.63 -58.71 5.08
N THR A 58 50.40 -57.98 4.28
CA THR A 58 51.81 -57.71 4.57
C THR A 58 52.13 -56.21 4.47
N TRP A 59 52.94 -55.73 5.40
CA TRP A 59 53.39 -54.36 5.49
C TRP A 59 54.83 -54.20 5.00
N TYR A 60 55.06 -53.11 4.28
CA TYR A 60 56.36 -52.72 3.73
C TYR A 60 56.64 -51.26 4.08
N LYS A 61 57.92 -50.93 4.29
CA LYS A 61 58.36 -49.53 4.21
C LYS A 61 58.41 -49.15 2.72
N ASN A 62 57.86 -48.01 2.35
CA ASN A 62 57.76 -47.64 0.93
C ASN A 62 59.14 -47.62 0.26
N GLY A 63 59.26 -48.27 -0.91
CA GLY A 63 60.52 -48.47 -1.62
C GLY A 63 61.37 -49.67 -1.14
N SER A 64 60.98 -50.37 -0.07
CA SER A 64 61.63 -51.61 0.36
C SER A 64 60.97 -52.84 -0.27
N ALA A 65 61.78 -53.79 -0.74
CA ALA A 65 61.30 -55.10 -1.21
C ALA A 65 61.09 -56.10 -0.07
N THR A 66 61.69 -55.86 1.10
CA THR A 66 61.56 -56.73 2.28
C THR A 66 60.37 -56.29 3.14
N PRO A 67 59.51 -57.23 3.57
CA PRO A 67 58.45 -56.93 4.50
C PRO A 67 59.03 -56.56 5.87
N VAL A 68 58.27 -55.79 6.65
CA VAL A 68 58.61 -55.52 8.05
C VAL A 68 58.62 -56.84 8.83
N THR A 69 59.47 -56.96 9.86
CA THR A 69 59.53 -58.19 10.67
C THR A 69 58.22 -58.48 11.41
N THR A 70 57.97 -59.75 11.74
CA THR A 70 56.87 -60.21 12.60
C THR A 70 57.34 -60.56 14.02
N GLU A 71 58.64 -60.38 14.30
CA GLU A 71 59.23 -60.58 15.62
C GLU A 71 58.68 -59.57 16.63
N ARG A 72 58.03 -60.05 17.69
CA ARG A 72 57.39 -59.20 18.71
C ARG A 72 58.36 -58.34 19.51
N ASP A 73 59.63 -58.77 19.59
CA ASP A 73 60.68 -58.06 20.33
C ASP A 73 61.24 -56.87 19.54
N ALA A 74 60.98 -56.81 18.23
CA ALA A 74 61.39 -55.70 17.40
C ALA A 74 60.54 -54.45 17.68
N ARG A 75 61.17 -53.27 17.71
CA ARG A 75 60.49 -51.99 17.95
C ARG A 75 59.39 -51.69 16.92
N ILE A 76 59.66 -52.04 15.65
CA ILE A 76 58.71 -51.93 14.54
C ILE A 76 58.43 -53.35 14.04
N HIS A 77 57.19 -53.79 14.15
CA HIS A 77 56.81 -55.15 13.78
C HIS A 77 55.35 -55.25 13.33
N GLN A 78 55.04 -56.33 12.61
CA GLN A 78 53.68 -56.66 12.19
C GLN A 78 53.06 -57.63 13.18
N ARG A 79 51.85 -57.33 13.67
CA ARG A 79 51.10 -58.19 14.58
C ARG A 79 49.60 -58.01 14.35
N GLU A 80 48.89 -59.12 14.15
CA GLU A 80 47.42 -59.15 13.97
C GLU A 80 46.92 -58.23 12.84
N GLY A 81 47.72 -58.12 11.78
CA GLY A 81 47.42 -57.28 10.63
C GLY A 81 47.67 -55.78 10.84
N LEU A 82 48.17 -55.37 12.01
CA LEU A 82 48.58 -54.01 12.29
C LEU A 82 50.10 -53.87 12.16
N LEU A 83 50.55 -52.67 11.76
CA LEU A 83 51.96 -52.29 11.82
C LEU A 83 52.21 -51.49 13.10
N TRP A 84 52.93 -52.09 14.03
CA TRP A 84 53.21 -51.53 15.35
C TRP A 84 54.52 -50.76 15.39
N PHE A 85 54.52 -49.65 16.12
CA PHE A 85 55.69 -48.88 16.52
C PHE A 85 55.64 -48.74 18.04
N ILE A 86 56.54 -49.40 18.78
CA ILE A 86 56.54 -49.40 20.25
C ILE A 86 57.96 -49.09 20.77
N PRO A 87 58.34 -47.82 20.94
CA PRO A 87 57.62 -46.59 20.58
C PRO A 87 57.98 -46.05 19.19
N ALA A 88 57.21 -45.04 18.73
CA ALA A 88 57.51 -44.25 17.54
C ALA A 88 58.68 -43.27 17.77
N MET A 89 59.55 -43.12 16.77
CA MET A 89 60.69 -42.21 16.75
C MET A 89 60.57 -41.21 15.59
N LEU A 90 61.20 -40.04 15.69
CA LEU A 90 61.10 -39.00 14.65
C LEU A 90 61.52 -39.50 13.26
N GLU A 91 62.52 -40.38 13.21
CA GLU A 91 63.04 -41.03 12.00
C GLU A 91 62.08 -42.03 11.34
N ASP A 92 61.03 -42.44 12.06
CA ASP A 92 60.02 -43.36 11.51
C ASP A 92 59.03 -42.65 10.58
N SER A 93 59.08 -41.31 10.52
CA SER A 93 58.22 -40.52 9.62
C SER A 93 58.48 -40.89 8.16
N GLY A 94 57.42 -41.22 7.43
CA GLY A 94 57.52 -41.61 6.04
C GLY A 94 56.35 -42.44 5.55
N LEU A 95 56.53 -42.98 4.35
CA LEU A 95 55.50 -43.75 3.66
C LEU A 95 55.64 -45.26 3.97
N TYR A 96 54.52 -45.88 4.31
CA TYR A 96 54.37 -47.31 4.55
C TYR A 96 53.31 -47.86 3.61
N GLU A 97 53.51 -49.07 3.10
CA GLU A 97 52.58 -49.72 2.18
C GLU A 97 52.00 -50.96 2.84
N CYS A 98 50.67 -51.05 2.89
CA CYS A 98 49.96 -52.27 3.25
C CYS A 98 49.49 -52.97 1.96
N ASN A 99 49.83 -54.24 1.83
CA ASN A 99 49.51 -55.06 0.66
C ASN A 99 48.59 -56.20 1.12
N VAL A 100 47.34 -56.17 0.65
CA VAL A 100 46.35 -57.22 0.86
C VAL A 100 46.33 -58.12 -0.37
N ARG A 101 46.64 -59.40 -0.19
CA ARG A 101 46.57 -60.42 -1.23
C ARG A 101 45.49 -61.45 -0.91
N SER A 102 44.55 -61.62 -1.81
CA SER A 102 43.59 -62.72 -1.85
C SER A 102 43.77 -63.51 -3.16
N LEU A 103 43.12 -64.68 -3.29
CA LEU A 103 43.33 -65.64 -4.37
C LEU A 103 43.35 -65.02 -5.78
N ASN A 104 42.54 -63.98 -6.03
CA ASN A 104 42.43 -63.31 -7.34
C ASN A 104 42.64 -61.79 -7.28
N TYR A 105 43.01 -61.23 -6.13
CA TYR A 105 43.02 -59.78 -5.93
C TYR A 105 44.20 -59.36 -5.06
N SER A 106 45.05 -58.47 -5.60
CA SER A 106 46.11 -57.80 -4.83
C SER A 106 45.81 -56.31 -4.82
N SER A 107 45.67 -55.74 -3.63
CA SER A 107 45.47 -54.32 -3.44
C SER A 107 46.53 -53.77 -2.51
N LYS A 108 47.07 -52.62 -2.87
CA LYS A 108 48.09 -51.92 -2.11
C LYS A 108 47.57 -50.55 -1.74
N LYS A 109 47.84 -50.14 -0.50
CA LYS A 109 47.57 -48.79 -0.03
C LYS A 109 48.78 -48.23 0.67
N THR A 110 49.10 -46.99 0.32
CA THR A 110 50.15 -46.22 0.95
C THR A 110 49.56 -45.37 2.06
N ILE A 111 50.28 -45.35 3.18
CA ILE A 111 49.97 -44.61 4.40
C ILE A 111 51.18 -43.73 4.69
N ASN A 112 50.92 -42.50 5.08
CA ASN A 112 51.94 -41.55 5.49
C ASN A 112 51.92 -41.42 7.01
N LEU A 113 52.95 -41.92 7.68
CA LEU A 113 53.14 -41.73 9.11
C LEU A 113 53.97 -40.47 9.33
N THR A 114 53.45 -39.53 10.12
CA THR A 114 54.21 -38.37 10.59
C THR A 114 54.34 -38.42 12.11
N VAL A 115 55.58 -38.44 12.60
CA VAL A 115 55.87 -38.43 14.04
C VAL A 115 56.18 -37.01 14.49
N PHE A 116 55.36 -36.47 15.38
CA PHE A 116 55.48 -35.11 15.88
C PHE A 116 56.19 -35.04 17.23
N LYS A 117 56.83 -33.89 17.47
CA LYS A 117 57.20 -33.45 18.82
C LYS A 117 56.11 -32.52 19.34
N ASN A 118 55.89 -32.50 20.65
CA ASN A 118 55.04 -31.50 21.28
C ASN A 118 55.51 -30.09 20.94
N ASP A 119 54.55 -29.18 20.78
CA ASP A 119 54.85 -27.77 20.60
C ASP A 119 55.45 -27.19 21.89
N ASN A 120 56.28 -26.16 21.77
CA ASN A 120 57.01 -25.60 22.91
C ASN A 120 56.06 -25.15 24.04
N GLY A 121 56.21 -25.77 25.21
CA GLY A 121 55.40 -25.45 26.40
C GLY A 121 54.01 -26.08 26.42
N LEU A 122 53.68 -26.95 25.45
CA LEU A 122 52.41 -27.67 25.38
C LEU A 122 52.63 -29.19 25.53
N CYS A 123 51.58 -29.88 25.94
CA CYS A 123 51.50 -31.33 26.07
C CYS A 123 51.00 -32.03 24.79
N TYR A 124 50.82 -31.26 23.70
CA TYR A 124 50.32 -31.74 22.41
C TYR A 124 51.00 -31.01 21.26
N ASN A 125 50.76 -31.48 20.03
CA ASN A 125 51.14 -30.78 18.80
C ASN A 125 49.89 -30.20 18.12
N GLY A 126 49.92 -28.93 17.72
CA GLY A 126 48.78 -28.25 17.11
C GLY A 126 48.28 -28.86 15.80
N LYS A 127 49.11 -29.61 15.08
CA LYS A 127 48.72 -30.35 13.86
C LYS A 127 48.10 -31.71 14.17
N MET A 128 48.28 -32.23 15.39
CA MET A 128 47.75 -33.52 15.85
C MET A 128 46.61 -33.28 16.84
N LYS A 129 45.50 -32.76 16.33
CA LYS A 129 44.28 -32.51 17.13
C LYS A 129 43.07 -33.14 16.45
N PHE A 130 42.21 -33.77 17.25
CA PHE A 130 40.95 -34.34 16.80
C PHE A 130 39.84 -33.33 17.02
N GLU A 131 39.18 -32.88 15.96
CA GLU A 131 38.05 -31.96 16.11
C GLU A 131 36.80 -32.69 16.59
N GLN A 132 36.18 -32.20 17.66
CA GLN A 132 34.87 -32.66 18.10
C GLN A 132 33.93 -31.47 18.29
N LYS A 133 32.69 -31.62 17.83
CA LYS A 133 31.68 -30.56 17.88
C LYS A 133 30.54 -30.99 18.77
N VAL A 134 30.22 -30.15 19.76
CA VAL A 134 29.13 -30.40 20.71
C VAL A 134 28.21 -29.18 20.74
N MET A 135 26.92 -29.41 20.87
CA MET A 135 25.94 -28.34 21.01
C MET A 135 25.83 -27.89 22.49
N SER A 136 25.69 -26.59 22.73
CA SER A 136 25.42 -25.97 24.03
C SER A 136 24.06 -26.44 24.56
N THR A 137 24.08 -27.60 25.22
CA THR A 137 22.91 -28.36 25.68
C THR A 137 23.06 -28.70 27.15
N LYS A 138 22.08 -29.40 27.74
CA LYS A 138 22.16 -29.83 29.15
C LYS A 138 23.33 -30.79 29.41
N THR A 139 23.82 -31.54 28.43
CA THR A 139 24.96 -32.46 28.61
C THR A 139 25.70 -32.65 27.30
N GLY A 140 27.01 -32.34 27.30
CA GLY A 140 27.93 -32.67 26.21
C GLY A 140 28.70 -33.96 26.48
N LYS A 141 29.15 -34.66 25.44
CA LYS A 141 30.00 -35.85 25.53
C LYS A 141 31.27 -35.64 24.70
N ILE A 142 32.42 -35.88 25.31
CA ILE A 142 33.74 -35.85 24.65
C ILE A 142 34.31 -37.25 24.70
N ILE A 143 34.78 -37.78 23.57
CA ILE A 143 35.31 -39.14 23.47
C ILE A 143 36.81 -39.07 23.18
N CYS A 144 37.61 -39.90 23.85
CA CYS A 144 39.03 -40.05 23.53
C CYS A 144 39.18 -40.98 22.31
N PRO A 145 39.67 -40.48 21.16
CA PRO A 145 39.73 -41.25 19.91
C PRO A 145 40.90 -42.25 19.89
N ASP A 146 40.86 -43.21 18.97
CA ASP A 146 41.98 -44.10 18.60
C ASP A 146 42.64 -44.86 19.76
N LEU A 147 41.83 -45.31 20.73
CA LEU A 147 42.30 -46.10 21.87
C LEU A 147 41.99 -47.60 21.76
N GLU A 148 41.18 -48.02 20.79
CA GLU A 148 40.67 -49.40 20.70
C GLU A 148 41.79 -50.46 20.60
N GLN A 149 42.89 -50.14 19.94
CA GLN A 149 44.02 -51.07 19.74
C GLN A 149 44.88 -51.26 20.99
N PHE A 150 44.72 -50.41 22.01
CA PHE A 150 45.53 -50.43 23.23
C PHE A 150 44.75 -51.00 24.43
N LYS A 151 43.56 -51.55 24.19
CA LYS A 151 42.76 -52.26 25.19
C LYS A 151 43.07 -53.75 25.11
N ASP A 152 43.31 -54.39 26.25
CA ASP A 152 43.38 -55.85 26.38
C ASP A 152 42.08 -56.34 27.05
N GLU A 153 41.60 -57.55 26.69
CA GLU A 153 40.34 -58.12 27.21
C GLU A 153 40.30 -58.20 28.75
N ASP A 154 41.45 -58.32 29.40
CA ASP A 154 41.59 -58.45 30.86
C ASP A 154 41.88 -57.12 31.58
N ASN A 155 42.25 -56.04 30.88
CA ASN A 155 42.65 -54.77 31.49
C ASN A 155 42.19 -53.56 30.65
N GLN A 156 41.19 -52.82 31.15
CA GLN A 156 40.85 -51.50 30.64
C GLN A 156 41.67 -50.44 31.39
N PRO A 157 42.70 -49.83 30.78
CA PRO A 157 43.50 -48.83 31.46
C PRO A 157 42.66 -47.57 31.75
N GLU A 158 42.84 -47.01 32.94
CA GLU A 158 42.18 -45.78 33.34
C GLU A 158 42.66 -44.61 32.45
N VAL A 159 41.70 -43.85 31.90
CA VAL A 159 41.99 -42.69 31.05
C VAL A 159 41.96 -41.42 31.89
N HIS A 160 43.10 -40.76 32.00
CA HIS A 160 43.23 -39.47 32.67
C HIS A 160 43.00 -38.32 31.70
N TRP A 161 42.38 -37.24 32.17
CA TRP A 161 41.99 -36.10 31.34
C TRP A 161 42.59 -34.78 31.82
N TYR A 162 43.04 -33.98 30.87
CA TYR A 162 43.65 -32.67 31.06
C TYR A 162 42.94 -31.66 30.18
N LYS A 163 42.76 -30.43 30.68
CA LYS A 163 42.26 -29.31 29.88
C LYS A 163 43.37 -28.28 29.72
N GLU A 164 43.69 -27.92 28.48
CA GLU A 164 44.80 -27.01 28.14
C GLU A 164 46.12 -27.40 28.84
N CYS A 165 46.43 -28.70 28.85
CA CYS A 165 47.62 -29.28 29.49
C CYS A 165 47.72 -29.08 31.01
N LYS A 166 46.62 -28.73 31.67
CA LYS A 166 46.55 -28.62 33.13
C LYS A 166 45.78 -29.79 33.74
N PRO A 167 46.27 -30.35 34.86
CA PRO A 167 45.54 -31.36 35.63
C PRO A 167 44.33 -30.73 36.35
N GLY A 168 43.54 -31.56 37.02
CA GLY A 168 42.39 -31.11 37.82
C GLY A 168 41.12 -30.83 37.00
N PHE A 169 41.11 -31.18 35.71
CA PHE A 169 39.91 -31.03 34.88
C PHE A 169 38.72 -31.77 35.50
N LEU A 170 38.89 -33.03 35.92
CA LEU A 170 37.84 -33.88 36.49
C LEU A 170 37.40 -33.46 37.92
N GLU A 171 37.98 -32.42 38.52
CA GLU A 171 37.54 -31.90 39.83
C GLU A 171 36.26 -31.06 39.72
N ASP A 172 35.89 -30.61 38.51
CA ASP A 172 34.61 -29.94 38.27
C ASP A 172 33.45 -30.94 38.43
N LYS A 173 32.56 -30.67 39.40
CA LYS A 173 31.37 -31.48 39.71
C LYS A 173 30.38 -31.64 38.54
N ARG A 174 30.51 -30.80 37.50
CA ARG A 174 29.73 -30.92 36.26
C ARG A 174 30.19 -32.09 35.39
N LEU A 175 31.39 -32.61 35.61
CA LEU A 175 32.00 -33.65 34.79
C LEU A 175 31.73 -35.03 35.38
N VAL A 176 31.42 -35.98 34.51
CA VAL A 176 31.19 -37.38 34.88
C VAL A 176 31.93 -38.26 33.88
N LEU A 177 32.79 -39.15 34.36
CA LEU A 177 33.38 -40.20 33.54
C LEU A 177 32.28 -41.18 33.12
N ALA A 178 32.19 -41.48 31.82
CA ALA A 178 31.27 -42.47 31.33
C ALA A 178 31.86 -43.86 31.58
N GLU A 179 31.35 -44.61 32.57
CA GLU A 179 31.83 -45.96 32.87
C GLU A 179 31.76 -46.88 31.64
N GLY A 180 32.85 -47.60 31.37
CA GLY A 180 32.98 -48.50 30.22
C GLY A 180 33.20 -47.79 28.88
N GLU A 181 33.21 -46.46 28.84
CA GLU A 181 33.53 -45.66 27.66
C GLU A 181 34.76 -44.79 27.91
N ASN A 182 35.61 -44.60 26.90
CA ASN A 182 36.73 -43.66 26.98
C ASN A 182 36.27 -42.21 26.84
N ALA A 183 35.24 -41.80 27.59
CA ALA A 183 34.51 -40.56 27.38
C ALA A 183 34.20 -39.81 28.68
N VAL A 184 34.09 -38.48 28.56
CA VAL A 184 33.69 -37.58 29.64
C VAL A 184 32.40 -36.88 29.25
N LEU A 185 31.43 -36.88 30.17
CA LEU A 185 30.18 -36.14 30.08
C LEU A 185 30.32 -34.81 30.81
N ILE A 186 29.98 -33.71 30.13
CA ILE A 186 29.99 -32.35 30.68
C ILE A 186 28.55 -31.87 30.87
N ARG A 187 28.07 -31.79 32.11
CA ARG A 187 26.74 -31.25 32.43
C ARG A 187 26.73 -29.74 32.27
N ASN A 188 25.62 -29.21 31.75
CA ASN A 188 25.43 -27.81 31.42
C ASN A 188 26.62 -27.26 30.64
N ILE A 189 26.87 -27.85 29.47
CA ILE A 189 27.99 -27.43 28.62
C ILE A 189 27.67 -26.06 28.00
N THR A 190 28.65 -25.16 28.05
CA THR A 190 28.53 -23.78 27.57
C THR A 190 29.62 -23.46 26.55
N VAL A 191 29.51 -22.32 25.86
CA VAL A 191 30.55 -21.83 24.94
C VAL A 191 31.90 -21.59 25.62
N GLN A 192 31.93 -21.44 26.95
CA GLN A 192 33.17 -21.29 27.73
C GLN A 192 33.91 -22.62 27.93
N ASP A 193 33.22 -23.75 27.72
CA ASP A 193 33.84 -25.07 27.80
C ASP A 193 34.64 -25.41 26.53
N ARG A 194 34.72 -24.51 25.53
CA ARG A 194 35.64 -24.63 24.40
C ARG A 194 37.10 -24.75 24.87
N GLY A 195 37.91 -25.50 24.12
CA GLY A 195 39.33 -25.65 24.39
C GLY A 195 39.89 -26.99 23.94
N ASN A 196 41.15 -27.22 24.27
CA ASN A 196 41.87 -28.45 23.98
C ASN A 196 41.82 -29.39 25.20
N TYR A 197 41.33 -30.60 24.96
CA TYR A 197 41.19 -31.66 25.97
C TYR A 197 42.16 -32.78 25.61
N THR A 198 43.11 -33.08 26.48
CA THR A 198 44.07 -34.15 26.27
C THR A 198 43.71 -35.32 27.18
N CYS A 199 43.41 -36.46 26.59
CA CYS A 199 43.29 -37.72 27.32
C CYS A 199 44.64 -38.46 27.27
N HIS A 200 44.97 -39.12 28.37
CA HIS A 200 46.21 -39.86 28.56
C HIS A 200 45.87 -41.23 29.16
N MET A 201 46.48 -42.27 28.62
CA MET A 201 46.40 -43.62 29.17
C MET A 201 47.77 -44.29 29.15
N VAL A 202 47.92 -45.31 29.99
CA VAL A 202 49.13 -46.13 30.05
C VAL A 202 48.86 -47.47 29.36
N TYR A 203 49.68 -47.77 28.35
CA TYR A 203 49.70 -49.05 27.66
C TYR A 203 50.89 -49.88 28.14
N MET A 204 50.64 -51.10 28.61
CA MET A 204 51.68 -52.00 29.08
C MET A 204 52.04 -53.01 28.01
N TYR A 205 53.29 -53.02 27.55
CA TYR A 205 53.77 -53.95 26.54
C TYR A 205 55.08 -54.60 26.98
N MET A 206 55.10 -55.93 27.05
CA MET A 206 56.25 -56.74 27.50
C MET A 206 56.85 -56.25 28.83
N GLY A 207 56.00 -55.90 29.80
CA GLY A 207 56.42 -55.41 31.13
C GLY A 207 56.95 -53.98 31.16
N LYS A 208 56.93 -53.24 30.03
CA LYS A 208 57.25 -51.81 29.97
C LYS A 208 55.98 -50.98 29.84
N GLN A 209 55.95 -49.83 30.49
CA GLN A 209 54.85 -48.87 30.41
C GLN A 209 55.13 -47.81 29.35
N TYR A 210 54.12 -47.54 28.53
CA TYR A 210 54.16 -46.54 27.47
C TYR A 210 52.97 -45.59 27.62
N ASN A 211 53.20 -44.31 27.40
CA ASN A 211 52.15 -43.31 27.44
C ASN A 211 51.51 -43.18 26.05
N VAL A 212 50.18 -43.11 26.03
CA VAL A 212 49.39 -42.81 24.83
C VAL A 212 48.55 -41.57 25.14
N SER A 213 48.67 -40.52 24.33
CA SER A 213 47.89 -39.31 24.51
C SER A 213 47.18 -38.89 23.23
N ARG A 214 45.96 -38.36 23.39
CA ARG A 214 45.16 -37.84 22.27
C ARG A 214 44.57 -36.50 22.68
N THR A 215 44.69 -35.50 21.79
CA THR A 215 44.18 -34.16 22.06
C THR A 215 42.99 -33.84 21.18
N ILE A 216 41.88 -33.51 21.83
CA ILE A 216 40.62 -33.13 21.21
C ILE A 216 40.51 -31.61 21.21
N SER A 217 40.28 -31.02 20.05
CA SER A 217 39.90 -29.61 19.92
C SER A 217 38.38 -29.52 19.96
N LEU A 218 37.82 -29.12 21.11
CA LEU A 218 36.37 -29.06 21.32
C LEU A 218 35.79 -27.74 20.84
N GLU A 219 34.91 -27.81 19.84
CA GLU A 219 34.07 -26.70 19.40
C GLU A 219 32.67 -26.83 20.02
N VAL A 220 32.25 -25.84 20.82
CA VAL A 220 30.89 -25.77 21.38
C VAL A 220 30.06 -24.80 20.57
N LYS A 221 29.04 -25.29 19.87
CA LYS A 221 28.12 -24.45 19.09
C LYS A 221 26.91 -24.05 19.93
N GLU A 222 26.46 -22.82 19.82
CA GLU A 222 25.24 -22.39 20.52
C GLU A 222 24.04 -23.18 19.99
N LYS A 223 23.16 -23.60 20.90
CA LYS A 223 21.89 -24.19 20.49
C LYS A 223 21.10 -23.07 19.79
N PRO A 224 20.72 -23.22 18.50
CA PRO A 224 19.83 -22.25 17.88
C PRO A 224 18.56 -22.18 18.72
N LEU A 225 18.09 -20.96 19.02
CA LEU A 225 16.79 -20.77 19.63
C LEU A 225 15.76 -21.43 18.70
N GLN A 226 15.29 -22.60 19.08
CA GLN A 226 14.28 -23.33 18.33
C GLN A 226 12.93 -22.71 18.70
N THR A 227 12.73 -21.47 18.24
CA THR A 227 11.46 -20.76 18.36
C THR A 227 10.46 -21.45 17.47
N GLN A 228 9.23 -21.63 17.95
CA GLN A 228 8.14 -22.21 17.16
C GLN A 228 7.99 -21.45 15.84
N PRO A 229 7.85 -22.13 14.69
CA PRO A 229 7.65 -21.44 13.42
C PRO A 229 6.33 -20.67 13.41
N GLU A 230 6.35 -19.44 12.91
CA GLU A 230 5.18 -18.58 12.80
C GLU A 230 5.05 -18.00 11.39
N PHE A 231 3.82 -17.72 10.97
CA PHE A 231 3.56 -17.02 9.71
C PHE A 231 4.03 -15.56 9.82
N ILE A 232 5.04 -15.21 9.02
CA ILE A 232 5.38 -13.81 8.75
C ILE A 232 4.27 -13.21 7.88
N TYR A 233 3.86 -13.97 6.85
CA TYR A 233 2.77 -13.65 5.93
C TYR A 233 2.29 -14.96 5.27
N PRO A 234 1.00 -15.16 4.96
CA PRO A 234 -0.15 -14.28 5.23
C PRO A 234 -0.67 -14.41 6.67
N ARG A 235 -1.45 -13.42 7.12
CA ARG A 235 -2.18 -13.39 8.40
C ARG A 235 -3.69 -13.30 8.15
N ASN A 236 -4.21 -14.23 7.34
CA ASN A 236 -5.63 -14.30 6.97
C ASN A 236 -6.10 -13.01 6.26
N ASN A 237 -5.45 -12.69 5.15
CA ASN A 237 -5.60 -11.41 4.47
C ASN A 237 -6.55 -11.50 3.27
N THR A 238 -7.02 -10.34 2.83
CA THR A 238 -7.67 -10.17 1.54
C THR A 238 -6.83 -9.22 0.68
N ILE A 239 -6.67 -9.53 -0.60
CA ILE A 239 -5.94 -8.67 -1.56
C ILE A 239 -6.85 -8.29 -2.73
N GLU A 240 -6.77 -7.06 -3.19
CA GLU A 240 -7.53 -6.55 -4.34
C GLU A 240 -6.78 -6.86 -5.63
N VAL A 241 -7.43 -7.54 -6.58
CA VAL A 241 -6.79 -7.98 -7.83
C VAL A 241 -7.73 -7.81 -9.02
N GLU A 242 -7.21 -7.26 -10.12
CA GLU A 242 -7.97 -7.02 -11.35
C GLU A 242 -8.21 -8.31 -12.16
N LEU A 243 -9.36 -8.38 -12.84
CA LEU A 243 -9.68 -9.53 -13.67
C LEU A 243 -8.70 -9.60 -14.85
N GLY A 244 -8.07 -10.76 -15.03
CA GLY A 244 -7.12 -11.01 -16.10
C GLY A 244 -5.70 -10.50 -15.83
N SER A 245 -5.42 -9.94 -14.65
CA SER A 245 -4.06 -9.56 -14.26
C SER A 245 -3.24 -10.78 -13.85
N HIS A 246 -1.92 -10.59 -13.80
CA HIS A 246 -0.96 -11.52 -13.21
C HIS A 246 -0.85 -11.21 -11.71
N VAL A 247 -0.91 -12.22 -10.85
CA VAL A 247 -0.72 -12.05 -9.40
C VAL A 247 0.23 -13.10 -8.83
N VAL A 248 1.09 -12.65 -7.91
CA VAL A 248 1.99 -13.51 -7.14
C VAL A 248 1.66 -13.31 -5.67
N MET A 249 1.28 -14.41 -5.02
CA MET A 249 1.03 -14.49 -3.59
C MET A 249 2.24 -15.15 -2.92
N GLU A 250 2.71 -14.60 -1.81
CA GLU A 250 3.82 -15.16 -1.07
C GLU A 250 3.31 -15.78 0.24
N CYS A 251 3.96 -16.84 0.71
CA CYS A 251 3.76 -17.40 2.04
C CYS A 251 5.12 -17.58 2.70
N ASN A 252 5.38 -16.83 3.77
CA ASN A 252 6.67 -16.72 4.42
C ASN A 252 6.51 -17.17 5.89
N VAL A 253 7.32 -18.14 6.29
CA VAL A 253 7.33 -18.72 7.63
C VAL A 253 8.70 -18.50 8.25
N SER A 254 8.73 -18.01 9.49
CA SER A 254 9.99 -17.90 10.24
C SER A 254 10.42 -19.30 10.66
N SER A 255 11.58 -19.78 10.20
CA SER A 255 12.07 -21.12 10.55
C SER A 255 13.55 -21.11 10.92
N GLY A 256 13.88 -21.48 12.16
CA GLY A 256 15.25 -21.86 12.52
C GLY A 256 15.60 -23.31 12.14
N ILE A 257 14.72 -23.97 11.37
CA ILE A 257 14.73 -25.40 11.13
C ILE A 257 14.85 -25.64 9.62
N ASN A 258 15.92 -26.31 9.22
CA ASN A 258 16.13 -26.72 7.83
C ASN A 258 15.06 -27.74 7.43
N GLY A 259 14.44 -27.53 6.26
CA GLY A 259 13.48 -28.48 5.67
C GLY A 259 12.00 -28.26 6.00
N LEU A 260 11.64 -27.13 6.65
CA LEU A 260 10.24 -26.72 6.74
C LEU A 260 9.81 -26.10 5.40
N ILE A 261 8.89 -26.77 4.71
CA ILE A 261 8.41 -26.35 3.39
C ILE A 261 6.93 -25.96 3.54
N PRO A 262 6.57 -24.66 3.51
CA PRO A 262 5.18 -24.27 3.39
C PRO A 262 4.65 -24.70 2.02
N PHE A 263 3.35 -24.99 1.92
CA PHE A 263 2.72 -25.39 0.67
C PHE A 263 1.33 -24.79 0.52
N TRP A 264 0.91 -24.57 -0.72
CA TRP A 264 -0.40 -24.01 -1.04
C TRP A 264 -1.46 -25.09 -1.30
N GLN A 265 -2.70 -24.82 -0.90
CA GLN A 265 -3.88 -25.62 -1.22
C GLN A 265 -5.06 -24.70 -1.57
N VAL A 266 -5.89 -25.16 -2.49
CA VAL A 266 -7.11 -24.45 -2.92
C VAL A 266 -8.26 -25.45 -2.85
N ASN A 267 -9.29 -25.13 -2.05
CA ASN A 267 -10.46 -25.99 -1.90
C ASN A 267 -10.12 -27.44 -1.48
N ASP A 268 -9.20 -27.58 -0.51
CA ASP A 268 -8.70 -28.86 0.02
C ASP A 268 -7.96 -29.74 -1.02
N GLU A 269 -7.63 -29.20 -2.19
CA GLU A 269 -6.83 -29.85 -3.22
C GLU A 269 -5.50 -29.13 -3.42
N ASP A 270 -4.49 -29.88 -3.86
CA ASP A 270 -3.21 -29.32 -4.24
C ASP A 270 -3.34 -28.46 -5.50
N VAL A 271 -2.55 -27.39 -5.52
CA VAL A 271 -2.59 -26.35 -6.54
C VAL A 271 -2.51 -26.90 -7.97
N ASP A 272 -1.56 -27.80 -8.21
CA ASP A 272 -1.27 -28.35 -9.55
C ASP A 272 -2.41 -29.22 -10.08
N ILE A 273 -3.21 -29.80 -9.17
CA ILE A 273 -4.38 -30.62 -9.49
C ILE A 273 -5.57 -29.72 -9.84
N PHE A 274 -5.75 -28.64 -9.08
CA PHE A 274 -6.90 -27.74 -9.23
C PHE A 274 -6.85 -26.90 -10.53
N ASP A 275 -5.68 -26.35 -10.90
CA ASP A 275 -5.49 -25.68 -12.19
C ASP A 275 -4.02 -25.72 -12.63
N GLN A 276 -3.74 -26.34 -13.78
CA GLN A 276 -2.39 -26.46 -14.35
C GLN A 276 -1.73 -25.11 -14.72
N THR A 277 -2.49 -24.02 -14.76
CA THR A 277 -1.96 -22.67 -14.99
C THR A 277 -1.37 -22.03 -13.74
N TYR A 278 -1.64 -22.60 -12.58
CA TYR A 278 -1.06 -22.20 -11.32
C TYR A 278 0.37 -22.73 -11.21
N ARG A 279 1.26 -21.95 -10.59
CA ARG A 279 2.64 -22.39 -10.33
C ARG A 279 3.06 -22.05 -8.92
N GLU A 280 3.59 -23.03 -8.22
CA GLU A 280 4.22 -22.88 -6.91
C GLU A 280 5.75 -22.94 -7.04
N GLN A 281 6.45 -22.07 -6.31
CA GLN A 281 7.90 -22.05 -6.24
C GLN A 281 8.37 -21.86 -4.80
N PHE A 282 9.09 -22.85 -4.29
CA PHE A 282 9.73 -22.80 -2.98
C PHE A 282 11.08 -22.05 -3.03
N TYR A 283 11.37 -21.33 -1.97
CA TYR A 283 12.67 -20.71 -1.72
C TYR A 283 12.97 -20.69 -0.22
N GLU A 284 14.26 -20.66 0.12
CA GLU A 284 14.75 -20.55 1.49
C GLU A 284 15.79 -19.44 1.54
N GLU A 285 15.57 -18.45 2.40
CA GLU A 285 16.46 -17.32 2.60
C GLU A 285 17.05 -17.35 4.02
N VAL A 286 18.36 -17.20 4.14
CA VAL A 286 19.05 -17.18 5.44
C VAL A 286 19.31 -15.72 5.83
N LEU A 287 18.70 -15.25 6.94
CA LEU A 287 18.95 -13.91 7.45
C LEU A 287 20.33 -13.83 8.14
N PRO A 288 20.95 -12.63 8.20
CA PRO A 288 22.29 -12.41 8.75
C PRO A 288 22.50 -12.86 10.21
N HIS A 289 21.41 -13.16 10.95
CA HIS A 289 21.43 -13.57 12.35
C HIS A 289 21.18 -15.07 12.56
N GLY A 290 21.20 -15.89 11.50
CA GLY A 290 21.02 -17.34 11.59
C GLY A 290 19.56 -17.81 11.72
N LEU A 291 18.58 -16.90 11.62
CA LEU A 291 17.19 -17.27 11.34
C LEU A 291 17.05 -17.54 9.84
N ALA A 292 16.48 -18.68 9.46
CA ALA A 292 16.05 -18.90 8.09
C ALA A 292 14.58 -18.50 7.93
N VAL A 293 14.23 -18.08 6.72
CA VAL A 293 12.86 -17.84 6.30
C VAL A 293 12.60 -18.78 5.15
N SER A 294 11.65 -19.67 5.35
CA SER A 294 11.20 -20.61 4.33
C SER A 294 9.94 -20.02 3.71
N GLY A 295 9.91 -19.91 2.38
CA GLY A 295 8.79 -19.29 1.68
C GLY A 295 8.38 -19.99 0.40
N THR A 296 7.10 -19.87 0.04
CA THR A 296 6.57 -20.30 -1.25
C THR A 296 5.87 -19.16 -1.97
N LYS A 297 6.20 -19.01 -3.27
CA LYS A 297 5.53 -18.10 -4.18
C LYS A 297 4.49 -18.87 -4.98
N PHE A 298 3.28 -18.37 -4.96
CA PHE A 298 2.15 -18.90 -5.69
C PHE A 298 1.72 -17.92 -6.78
N ASN A 299 1.77 -18.38 -8.02
CA ASN A 299 1.65 -17.53 -9.20
C ASN A 299 0.40 -17.90 -10.00
N ILE A 300 -0.47 -16.90 -10.21
CA ILE A 300 -1.62 -16.97 -11.12
C ILE A 300 -1.32 -16.09 -12.33
N SER A 301 -1.13 -16.72 -13.50
CA SER A 301 -0.83 -16.04 -14.77
C SER A 301 -1.91 -15.05 -15.21
N LYS A 302 -3.18 -15.45 -15.10
CA LYS A 302 -4.33 -14.65 -15.51
C LYS A 302 -5.52 -14.94 -14.60
N VAL A 303 -5.87 -13.98 -13.76
CA VAL A 303 -6.98 -14.12 -12.81
C VAL A 303 -8.32 -14.24 -13.53
N LYS A 304 -9.09 -15.27 -13.17
CA LYS A 304 -10.42 -15.59 -13.69
C LYS A 304 -11.49 -15.36 -12.62
N VAL A 305 -12.75 -15.33 -13.03
CA VAL A 305 -13.90 -15.15 -12.12
C VAL A 305 -13.94 -16.23 -11.03
N LYS A 306 -13.55 -17.47 -11.36
CA LYS A 306 -13.49 -18.57 -10.38
C LYS A 306 -12.52 -18.30 -9.23
N ASP A 307 -11.44 -17.55 -9.47
CA ASP A 307 -10.38 -17.34 -8.48
C ASP A 307 -10.83 -16.42 -7.33
N TYR A 308 -11.87 -15.59 -7.54
CA TYR A 308 -12.47 -14.74 -6.49
C TYR A 308 -13.38 -15.51 -5.52
N VAL A 309 -13.80 -16.73 -5.90
CA VAL A 309 -14.69 -17.55 -5.07
C VAL A 309 -13.90 -18.35 -4.03
N HIS A 310 -12.68 -18.76 -4.39
CA HIS A 310 -11.86 -19.62 -3.56
C HIS A 310 -10.97 -18.83 -2.60
N LYS A 311 -10.65 -19.47 -1.47
CA LYS A 311 -9.57 -19.04 -0.59
C LYS A 311 -8.34 -19.87 -0.92
N PHE A 312 -7.20 -19.21 -0.99
CA PHE A 312 -5.90 -19.83 -1.18
C PHE A 312 -5.29 -20.03 0.20
N PHE A 313 -5.14 -21.28 0.62
CA PHE A 313 -4.61 -21.63 1.92
C PHE A 313 -3.12 -21.96 1.79
N CYS A 314 -2.31 -21.38 2.67
CA CYS A 314 -0.94 -21.80 2.88
C CYS A 314 -0.84 -22.59 4.17
N HIS A 315 -0.20 -23.74 4.10
CA HIS A 315 -0.01 -24.66 5.21
C HIS A 315 1.47 -24.89 5.47
N PHE A 316 1.81 -25.15 6.73
CA PHE A 316 3.07 -25.81 7.07
C PHE A 316 2.85 -26.79 8.22
N ILE A 317 3.68 -27.83 8.26
CA ILE A 317 3.61 -28.87 9.29
C ILE A 317 4.79 -28.68 10.24
N TYR A 318 4.49 -28.58 11.54
CA TYR A 318 5.50 -28.54 12.59
C TYR A 318 5.15 -29.53 13.70
N GLY A 319 6.01 -30.54 13.89
CA GLY A 319 5.73 -31.67 14.76
C GLY A 319 4.56 -32.49 14.23
N SER A 320 3.48 -32.61 15.02
CA SER A 320 2.23 -33.29 14.64
C SER A 320 1.08 -32.33 14.34
N GLN A 321 1.35 -31.01 14.29
CA GLN A 321 0.34 -29.98 14.06
C GLN A 321 0.52 -29.35 12.68
N GLN A 322 -0.60 -29.09 12.02
CA GLN A 322 -0.66 -28.33 10.78
C GLN A 322 -1.14 -26.91 11.09
N PHE A 323 -0.36 -25.93 10.65
CA PHE A 323 -0.68 -24.52 10.76
C PHE A 323 -1.20 -24.01 9.42
N THR A 324 -2.19 -23.12 9.45
CA THR A 324 -2.88 -22.67 8.24
C THR A 324 -3.11 -21.17 8.27
N ALA A 325 -2.82 -20.51 7.16
CA ALA A 325 -3.21 -19.13 6.90
C ALA A 325 -3.79 -19.02 5.49
N TYR A 326 -4.65 -18.02 5.23
CA TYR A 326 -5.25 -17.87 3.90
C TYR A 326 -5.07 -16.49 3.29
N ILE A 327 -5.21 -16.45 1.96
CA ILE A 327 -5.38 -15.25 1.15
C ILE A 327 -6.69 -15.37 0.35
N LYS A 328 -7.49 -14.32 0.36
CA LYS A 328 -8.71 -14.20 -0.45
C LYS A 328 -8.54 -13.09 -1.47
N LEU A 329 -8.98 -13.32 -2.72
CA LEU A 329 -8.99 -12.30 -3.77
C LEU A 329 -10.31 -11.53 -3.77
N GLU A 330 -10.25 -10.21 -3.86
CA GLU A 330 -11.43 -9.35 -4.03
C GLU A 330 -11.28 -8.42 -5.23
N TYR A 331 -12.42 -7.99 -5.78
CA TYR A 331 -12.43 -7.01 -6.86
C TYR A 331 -11.89 -5.67 -6.36
N PRO A 332 -11.12 -4.94 -7.18
CA PRO A 332 -10.67 -3.62 -6.80
C PRO A 332 -11.87 -2.71 -6.57
N ALA A 333 -11.81 -1.92 -5.50
CA ALA A 333 -12.88 -0.99 -5.19
C ALA A 333 -13.06 -0.01 -6.35
N ARG A 334 -14.29 0.10 -6.89
CA ARG A 334 -14.60 1.09 -7.93
C ARG A 334 -14.35 2.49 -7.39
N ASN A 335 -13.52 3.27 -8.07
CA ASN A 335 -13.21 4.64 -7.68
C ASN A 335 -14.41 5.59 -7.93
N ILE A 336 -15.37 5.58 -7.00
CA ILE A 336 -16.60 6.40 -7.04
C ILE A 336 -16.30 7.89 -6.81
N GLN A 337 -15.10 8.22 -6.29
CA GLN A 337 -14.70 9.58 -5.93
C GLN A 337 -14.66 10.52 -7.16
N GLY A 338 -14.21 10.02 -8.32
CA GLY A 338 -14.18 10.81 -9.56
C GLY A 338 -15.57 11.21 -10.06
N HIS A 339 -16.55 10.30 -9.96
CA HIS A 339 -17.93 10.58 -10.36
C HIS A 339 -18.65 11.53 -9.40
N LEU A 340 -18.38 11.44 -8.09
CA LEU A 340 -18.93 12.37 -7.10
C LEU A 340 -18.41 13.80 -7.30
N ILE A 341 -17.11 13.96 -7.57
CA ILE A 341 -16.49 15.26 -7.83
C ILE A 341 -17.02 15.84 -9.16
N GLY A 342 -17.06 15.03 -10.22
CA GLY A 342 -17.58 15.47 -11.53
C GLY A 342 -19.06 15.85 -11.50
N GLY A 343 -19.89 15.07 -10.81
CA GLY A 343 -21.32 15.34 -10.65
C GLY A 343 -21.58 16.62 -9.85
N GLY A 344 -20.85 16.83 -8.75
CA GLY A 344 -20.96 18.04 -7.93
C GLY A 344 -20.60 19.31 -8.70
N VAL A 345 -19.50 19.29 -9.46
CA VAL A 345 -19.06 20.44 -10.26
C VAL A 345 -20.07 20.77 -11.36
N SER A 346 -20.59 19.76 -12.07
CA SER A 346 -21.60 19.98 -13.12
C SER A 346 -22.89 20.62 -12.58
N LEU A 347 -23.37 20.17 -11.41
CA LEU A 347 -24.56 20.73 -10.76
C LEU A 347 -24.36 22.21 -10.40
N VAL A 348 -23.19 22.57 -9.86
CA VAL A 348 -22.86 23.95 -9.52
C VAL A 348 -22.86 24.83 -10.78
N PHE A 349 -22.24 24.37 -11.89
CA PHE A 349 -22.27 25.10 -13.16
C PHE A 349 -23.69 25.31 -13.69
N LEU A 350 -24.57 24.32 -13.59
CA LEU A 350 -25.98 24.45 -13.99
C LEU A 350 -26.74 25.48 -13.15
N VAL A 351 -26.52 25.51 -11.83
CA VAL A 351 -27.12 26.52 -10.95
C VAL A 351 -26.61 27.93 -11.29
N PHE A 352 -25.30 28.10 -11.52
CA PHE A 352 -24.76 29.39 -11.92
C PHE A 352 -25.28 29.84 -13.28
N PHE A 353 -25.35 28.93 -14.26
CA PHE A 353 -25.87 29.22 -15.59
C PHE A 353 -27.35 29.64 -15.55
N THR A 354 -28.19 28.93 -14.80
CA THR A 354 -29.60 29.30 -14.64
C THR A 354 -29.78 30.65 -13.94
N LEU A 355 -29.02 30.94 -12.88
CA LEU A 355 -29.02 32.25 -12.23
C LEU A 355 -28.55 33.37 -13.17
N PHE A 356 -27.56 33.10 -14.01
CA PHE A 356 -27.05 34.03 -15.00
C PHE A 356 -28.09 34.34 -16.08
N ILE A 357 -28.73 33.32 -16.65
CA ILE A 357 -29.83 33.46 -17.61
C ILE A 357 -30.99 34.23 -16.98
N TYR A 358 -31.38 33.90 -15.74
CA TYR A 358 -32.41 34.65 -15.02
C TYR A 358 -32.05 36.13 -14.84
N LYS A 359 -30.80 36.45 -14.53
CA LYS A 359 -30.35 37.85 -14.39
C LYS A 359 -30.42 38.62 -15.72
N ILE A 360 -30.06 38.01 -16.84
CA ILE A 360 -30.11 38.64 -18.17
C ILE A 360 -31.56 38.90 -18.59
N PHE A 361 -32.42 37.88 -18.46
CA PHE A 361 -33.78 37.91 -18.99
C PHE A 361 -34.83 38.29 -17.95
N ARG A 362 -34.46 38.73 -16.75
CA ARG A 362 -35.39 39.05 -15.65
C ARG A 362 -36.56 39.93 -16.09
N ILE A 363 -36.29 40.99 -16.86
CA ILE A 363 -37.32 41.92 -17.33
C ILE A 363 -38.25 41.23 -18.34
N ASP A 364 -37.68 40.48 -19.28
CA ASP A 364 -38.43 39.75 -20.30
C ASP A 364 -39.30 38.63 -19.69
N ILE A 365 -38.78 37.88 -18.72
CA ILE A 365 -39.52 36.84 -17.99
C ILE A 365 -40.70 37.45 -17.23
N VAL A 366 -40.51 38.57 -16.53
CA VAL A 366 -41.60 39.23 -15.77
C VAL A 366 -42.64 39.84 -16.70
N LEU A 367 -42.23 40.47 -17.81
CA LEU A 367 -43.17 41.00 -18.80
C LEU A 367 -43.94 39.87 -19.49
N TRP A 368 -43.28 38.78 -19.86
CA TRP A 368 -43.92 37.59 -20.43
C TRP A 368 -44.90 36.93 -19.46
N TYR A 369 -44.54 36.81 -18.17
CA TYR A 369 -45.44 36.30 -17.13
C TYR A 369 -46.67 37.20 -16.95
N ARG A 370 -46.51 38.53 -16.97
CA ARG A 370 -47.63 39.47 -16.89
C ARG A 370 -48.55 39.36 -18.10
N ASP A 371 -47.99 39.23 -19.30
CA ASP A 371 -48.78 39.12 -20.54
C ASP A 371 -49.46 37.74 -20.67
N SER A 372 -48.82 36.66 -20.20
CA SER A 372 -49.28 35.27 -20.39
C SER A 372 -50.09 34.68 -19.23
N CYS A 373 -49.78 35.02 -17.97
CA CYS A 373 -50.37 34.37 -16.78
C CYS A 373 -51.40 35.24 -16.04
N HIS A 374 -51.38 36.57 -16.20
CA HIS A 374 -52.35 37.46 -15.55
C HIS A 374 -53.81 37.26 -16.01
N PRO A 375 -54.13 36.78 -17.24
CA PRO A 375 -55.50 36.45 -17.63
C PRO A 375 -56.14 35.34 -16.77
N PHE A 376 -55.33 34.46 -16.16
CA PHE A 376 -55.81 33.27 -15.46
C PHE A 376 -55.94 33.43 -13.93
N LEU A 377 -55.31 34.43 -13.33
CA LEU A 377 -55.20 34.56 -11.86
C LEU A 377 -55.72 35.87 -11.25
N GLY A 378 -56.09 36.88 -12.05
CA GLY A 378 -56.53 38.17 -11.55
C GLY A 378 -58.03 38.26 -11.25
N LYS A 379 -58.43 38.18 -9.96
CA LYS A 379 -59.76 38.64 -9.50
C LYS A 379 -59.94 40.11 -9.93
N LYS A 380 -61.02 40.41 -10.67
CA LYS A 380 -61.44 41.78 -11.03
C LYS A 380 -61.87 42.51 -9.76
N VAL A 381 -60.95 43.14 -9.06
CA VAL A 381 -61.27 44.27 -8.17
C VAL A 381 -61.26 45.51 -9.06
N SER A 382 -62.42 46.12 -9.30
CA SER A 382 -62.52 47.43 -9.92
C SER A 382 -61.92 48.44 -8.94
N ASP A 383 -60.67 48.82 -9.16
CA ASP A 383 -60.18 50.08 -8.63
C ASP A 383 -60.94 51.18 -9.40
N GLU A 384 -61.50 52.17 -8.72
CA GLU A 384 -62.13 53.36 -9.32
C GLU A 384 -61.13 54.24 -10.13
N LYS A 385 -59.96 53.70 -10.47
CA LYS A 385 -58.89 54.36 -11.21
C LYS A 385 -59.10 54.21 -12.71
N ILE A 386 -59.23 55.34 -13.38
CA ILE A 386 -59.57 55.46 -14.80
C ILE A 386 -58.30 55.41 -15.67
N TYR A 387 -57.19 55.94 -15.17
CA TYR A 387 -55.94 56.09 -15.93
C TYR A 387 -54.84 55.16 -15.43
N ASP A 388 -54.07 54.61 -16.37
CA ASP A 388 -52.90 53.78 -16.05
C ASP A 388 -51.71 54.64 -15.62
N ALA A 389 -51.55 55.82 -16.21
CA ALA A 389 -50.59 56.82 -15.73
C ALA A 389 -51.00 58.27 -16.03
N TYR A 390 -50.66 59.17 -15.10
CA TYR A 390 -50.70 60.62 -15.27
C TYR A 390 -49.32 61.13 -15.73
N VAL A 391 -49.25 61.98 -16.75
CA VAL A 391 -47.98 62.45 -17.33
C VAL A 391 -47.75 63.93 -17.02
N LEU A 392 -46.68 64.23 -16.27
CA LEU A 392 -46.12 65.56 -16.10
C LEU A 392 -44.92 65.75 -17.03
N TYR A 393 -44.92 66.86 -17.76
CA TYR A 393 -43.80 67.29 -18.58
C TYR A 393 -43.73 68.83 -18.59
N PRO A 394 -42.54 69.43 -18.79
CA PRO A 394 -42.41 70.88 -18.89
C PRO A 394 -43.03 71.38 -20.22
N LYS A 395 -44.00 72.30 -20.12
CA LYS A 395 -44.61 73.01 -21.27
C LYS A 395 -43.66 74.11 -21.77
N HIS A 396 -43.59 74.28 -23.09
CA HIS A 396 -42.64 75.20 -23.74
C HIS A 396 -42.80 76.68 -23.28
N ARG A 397 -41.68 77.30 -22.90
CA ARG A 397 -41.42 78.74 -23.06
C ARG A 397 -40.22 78.92 -24.00
N GLU A 398 -40.19 80.05 -24.69
CA GLU A 398 -39.41 80.39 -25.90
C GLU A 398 -37.89 80.10 -25.91
N SER A 399 -37.28 79.57 -24.83
CA SER A 399 -35.84 79.23 -24.78
C SER A 399 -35.50 77.73 -24.72
N CYS A 400 -36.46 76.81 -24.61
CA CYS A 400 -36.15 75.37 -24.55
C CYS A 400 -36.00 74.80 -25.99
N LEU A 401 -34.78 74.75 -26.50
CA LEU A 401 -34.46 74.15 -27.80
C LEU A 401 -34.55 72.60 -27.67
N TYR A 402 -35.64 72.00 -28.14
CA TYR A 402 -35.92 70.54 -28.35
C TYR A 402 -36.78 69.73 -27.35
N SER A 403 -37.90 69.22 -27.90
CA SER A 403 -38.45 67.84 -27.81
C SER A 403 -39.24 67.31 -26.59
N SER A 404 -39.44 68.05 -25.50
CA SER A 404 -40.32 67.57 -24.40
C SER A 404 -41.77 67.35 -24.86
N ASP A 405 -42.33 68.32 -25.58
CA ASP A 405 -43.70 68.28 -26.10
C ASP A 405 -43.86 67.17 -27.15
N ILE A 406 -42.89 67.01 -28.06
CA ILE A 406 -42.89 65.94 -29.07
C ILE A 406 -42.81 64.58 -28.37
N PHE A 407 -41.96 64.44 -27.35
CA PHE A 407 -41.83 63.19 -26.63
C PHE A 407 -43.12 62.85 -25.86
N ALA A 408 -43.68 63.80 -25.10
CA ALA A 408 -44.85 63.59 -24.26
C ALA A 408 -46.14 63.46 -25.08
N LEU A 409 -46.35 64.26 -26.14
CA LEU A 409 -47.60 64.29 -26.89
C LEU A 409 -47.63 63.35 -28.10
N LYS A 410 -46.46 62.95 -28.64
CA LYS A 410 -46.38 62.11 -29.84
C LYS A 410 -45.73 60.76 -29.59
N ILE A 411 -44.54 60.72 -28.99
CA ILE A 411 -43.78 59.46 -28.83
C ILE A 411 -44.38 58.58 -27.73
N LEU A 412 -44.72 59.17 -26.59
CA LEU A 412 -45.25 58.46 -25.43
C LEU A 412 -46.63 57.83 -25.73
N PRO A 413 -47.61 58.53 -26.33
CA PRO A 413 -48.85 57.93 -26.85
C PRO A 413 -48.64 56.83 -27.89
N GLU A 414 -47.78 57.06 -28.88
CA GLU A 414 -47.53 56.11 -29.97
C GLU A 414 -46.98 54.76 -29.46
N VAL A 415 -46.19 54.77 -28.38
CA VAL A 415 -45.66 53.52 -27.81
C VAL A 415 -46.54 52.96 -26.70
N LEU A 416 -46.96 53.77 -25.73
CA LEU A 416 -47.68 53.27 -24.55
C LEU A 416 -49.19 53.09 -24.80
N GLU A 417 -49.85 53.99 -25.53
CA GLU A 417 -51.29 53.85 -25.83
C GLU A 417 -51.50 52.94 -27.04
N ARG A 418 -50.83 53.21 -28.17
CA ARG A 418 -51.07 52.47 -29.42
C ARG A 418 -50.45 51.07 -29.47
N GLN A 419 -49.18 50.91 -29.06
CA GLN A 419 -48.51 49.61 -29.10
C GLN A 419 -48.70 48.79 -27.82
N CYS A 420 -48.86 49.43 -26.66
CA CYS A 420 -48.99 48.74 -25.37
C CYS A 420 -50.41 48.76 -24.79
N GLY A 421 -51.32 49.60 -25.28
CA GLY A 421 -52.73 49.64 -24.84
C GLY A 421 -52.96 50.25 -23.45
N TYR A 422 -52.07 51.11 -22.96
CA TYR A 422 -52.28 51.86 -21.70
C TYR A 422 -53.15 53.09 -21.92
N ASN A 423 -53.88 53.51 -20.89
CA ASN A 423 -54.62 54.77 -20.88
C ASN A 423 -53.85 55.85 -20.12
N LEU A 424 -53.33 56.85 -20.82
CA LEU A 424 -52.58 57.95 -20.21
C LEU A 424 -53.46 59.21 -20.10
N PHE A 425 -53.27 59.98 -19.02
CA PHE A 425 -53.77 61.35 -18.93
C PHE A 425 -52.60 62.31 -19.10
N ILE A 426 -52.64 63.15 -20.14
CA ILE A 426 -51.57 64.08 -20.49
C ILE A 426 -52.07 65.52 -20.34
N LEU A 427 -51.45 66.25 -19.41
CA LEU A 427 -51.79 67.64 -19.12
C LEU A 427 -51.47 68.55 -20.33
N GLY A 428 -52.48 69.19 -20.94
CA GLY A 428 -52.36 69.97 -22.17
C GLY A 428 -52.99 69.32 -23.41
N ARG A 429 -53.30 68.02 -23.36
CA ARG A 429 -54.04 67.28 -24.40
C ARG A 429 -55.45 66.93 -23.93
N ASP A 430 -55.55 66.46 -22.69
CA ASP A 430 -56.76 65.84 -22.13
C ASP A 430 -57.50 66.74 -21.12
N ASP A 431 -57.03 67.97 -20.92
CA ASP A 431 -57.63 69.01 -20.06
C ASP A 431 -58.67 69.86 -20.80
N LEU A 432 -59.77 70.21 -20.12
CA LEU A 432 -60.83 71.08 -20.67
C LEU A 432 -60.44 72.56 -20.49
N PRO A 433 -60.57 73.42 -21.52
CA PRO A 433 -60.21 74.82 -21.41
C PRO A 433 -61.15 75.59 -20.47
N GLY A 434 -60.59 76.23 -19.42
CA GLY A 434 -61.33 77.10 -18.48
C GLY A 434 -61.53 76.54 -17.06
N GLU A 435 -61.05 75.32 -16.78
CA GLU A 435 -61.16 74.67 -15.46
C GLU A 435 -60.00 75.06 -14.53
N ALA A 436 -60.26 75.16 -13.22
CA ALA A 436 -59.22 75.44 -12.22
C ALA A 436 -58.22 74.27 -12.15
N VAL A 437 -57.01 74.51 -12.66
CA VAL A 437 -55.98 73.49 -12.95
C VAL A 437 -55.55 72.66 -11.71
N ILE A 438 -55.71 73.18 -10.49
CA ILE A 438 -55.12 72.62 -9.27
C ILE A 438 -56.00 71.51 -8.64
N SER A 439 -57.32 71.72 -8.50
CA SER A 439 -58.23 70.69 -7.95
C SER A 439 -58.38 69.50 -8.91
N VAL A 440 -58.33 69.78 -10.21
CA VAL A 440 -58.38 68.75 -11.26
C VAL A 440 -57.09 67.92 -11.28
N ALA A 441 -55.91 68.52 -11.07
CA ALA A 441 -54.66 67.77 -11.06
C ALA A 441 -54.58 66.75 -9.92
N ASP A 442 -54.96 67.11 -8.68
CA ASP A 442 -54.94 66.16 -7.56
C ASP A 442 -55.96 65.02 -7.77
N GLU A 443 -57.15 65.34 -8.25
CA GLU A 443 -58.17 64.33 -8.55
C GLU A 443 -57.73 63.37 -9.67
N LYS A 444 -57.14 63.89 -10.75
CA LYS A 444 -56.66 63.08 -11.89
C LYS A 444 -55.42 62.26 -11.52
N ILE A 445 -54.56 62.75 -10.63
CA ILE A 445 -53.45 61.98 -10.05
C ILE A 445 -53.99 60.83 -9.20
N ARG A 446 -55.00 61.07 -8.35
CA ARG A 446 -55.66 60.01 -7.56
C ARG A 446 -56.36 58.95 -8.44
N GLN A 447 -56.97 59.38 -9.55
CA GLN A 447 -57.57 58.51 -10.57
C GLN A 447 -56.52 57.71 -11.39
N SER A 448 -55.23 57.97 -11.20
CA SER A 448 -54.13 57.31 -11.92
C SER A 448 -53.41 56.25 -11.09
N ARG A 449 -52.94 55.17 -11.74
CA ARG A 449 -52.17 54.09 -11.09
C ARG A 449 -50.68 54.40 -10.97
N ARG A 450 -50.14 55.24 -11.85
CA ARG A 450 -48.73 55.68 -11.89
C ARG A 450 -48.67 57.16 -12.24
N VAL A 451 -47.54 57.79 -11.92
CA VAL A 451 -47.21 59.14 -12.40
C VAL A 451 -45.91 59.06 -13.18
N ILE A 452 -45.90 59.58 -14.41
CA ILE A 452 -44.72 59.70 -15.26
C ILE A 452 -44.28 61.16 -15.21
N ILE A 453 -43.02 61.42 -14.87
CA ILE A 453 -42.44 62.76 -14.86
C ILE A 453 -41.31 62.77 -15.89
N VAL A 454 -41.41 63.65 -16.89
CA VAL A 454 -40.39 63.83 -17.93
C VAL A 454 -39.49 65.01 -17.56
N LEU A 455 -38.19 64.76 -17.50
CA LEU A 455 -37.15 65.74 -17.18
C LEU A 455 -36.28 66.07 -18.39
N VAL A 456 -35.91 67.35 -18.52
CA VAL A 456 -35.13 67.93 -19.63
C VAL A 456 -33.91 68.64 -19.05
N PRO A 457 -32.67 68.42 -19.51
CA PRO A 457 -31.44 68.85 -18.83
C PRO A 457 -31.30 70.35 -18.48
N GLU A 458 -32.07 71.23 -19.09
CA GLU A 458 -31.89 72.67 -18.97
C GLU A 458 -32.59 73.26 -17.71
N PRO A 459 -31.85 73.89 -16.77
CA PRO A 459 -32.39 74.38 -15.50
C PRO A 459 -33.54 75.39 -15.64
N SER A 460 -33.52 76.20 -16.70
CA SER A 460 -34.51 77.24 -16.99
C SER A 460 -35.89 76.68 -17.35
N CYS A 461 -35.96 75.45 -17.86
CA CYS A 461 -37.20 74.79 -18.25
C CYS A 461 -37.95 74.15 -17.07
N TYR A 462 -37.37 74.13 -15.86
CA TYR A 462 -38.02 73.58 -14.66
C TYR A 462 -38.85 74.59 -13.88
N SER A 463 -38.94 75.85 -14.32
CA SER A 463 -39.71 76.92 -13.67
C SER A 463 -41.22 76.62 -13.54
N ILE A 464 -41.76 75.62 -14.25
CA ILE A 464 -43.13 75.10 -14.04
C ILE A 464 -43.30 74.33 -12.72
N LEU A 465 -42.21 73.87 -12.09
CA LEU A 465 -42.23 73.30 -10.74
C LEU A 465 -42.14 74.36 -9.63
N GLU A 466 -41.86 75.62 -9.97
CA GLU A 466 -41.71 76.71 -9.00
C GLU A 466 -42.88 77.69 -9.02
N ASP A 467 -43.69 77.74 -10.08
CA ASP A 467 -44.83 78.67 -10.15
C ASP A 467 -46.10 78.07 -9.52
N GLU A 468 -46.37 78.57 -8.30
CA GLU A 468 -47.34 78.17 -7.27
C GLU A 468 -46.83 77.10 -6.29
N SER A 469 -46.41 77.57 -5.11
CA SER A 469 -46.06 76.78 -3.91
C SER A 469 -47.09 75.68 -3.57
N GLU A 470 -48.33 75.82 -4.03
CA GLU A 470 -49.43 74.87 -3.86
C GLU A 470 -49.32 73.63 -4.78
N LYS A 471 -48.73 73.74 -5.98
CA LYS A 471 -48.51 72.59 -6.90
C LYS A 471 -47.42 71.64 -6.39
N GLN A 472 -46.40 72.17 -5.71
CA GLN A 472 -45.39 71.36 -5.03
C GLN A 472 -45.98 70.58 -3.85
N LEU A 473 -46.95 71.15 -3.12
CA LEU A 473 -47.61 70.51 -1.99
C LEU A 473 -48.53 69.35 -2.43
N ALA A 474 -49.29 69.52 -3.51
CA ALA A 474 -50.12 68.46 -4.11
C ALA A 474 -49.27 67.32 -4.70
N MET A 475 -48.19 67.65 -5.40
CA MET A 475 -47.26 66.64 -5.94
C MET A 475 -46.48 65.92 -4.83
N HIS A 476 -46.09 66.61 -3.75
CA HIS A 476 -45.40 65.99 -2.63
C HIS A 476 -46.35 65.10 -1.78
N SER A 477 -47.58 65.55 -1.52
CA SER A 477 -48.57 64.78 -0.75
C SER A 477 -49.07 63.54 -1.50
N ALA A 478 -49.48 63.65 -2.78
CA ALA A 478 -49.95 62.50 -3.55
C ALA A 478 -48.85 61.44 -3.85
N LEU A 479 -47.58 61.85 -3.97
CA LEU A 479 -46.47 60.94 -4.27
C LEU A 479 -45.87 60.28 -3.01
N ILE A 480 -46.00 60.91 -1.84
CA ILE A 480 -45.41 60.42 -0.58
C ILE A 480 -46.46 59.80 0.35
N GLN A 481 -47.69 60.35 0.44
CA GLN A 481 -48.74 59.85 1.35
C GLN A 481 -49.57 58.72 0.72
N ASP A 482 -49.96 58.81 -0.56
CA ASP A 482 -50.85 57.83 -1.22
C ASP A 482 -50.12 56.63 -1.87
N GLY A 483 -48.78 56.59 -1.77
CA GLY A 483 -47.97 55.45 -2.23
C GLY A 483 -47.98 55.20 -3.74
N ILE A 484 -48.36 56.19 -4.56
CA ILE A 484 -48.37 56.04 -6.02
C ILE A 484 -46.93 55.97 -6.55
N LYS A 485 -46.62 54.91 -7.30
CA LYS A 485 -45.28 54.71 -7.86
C LYS A 485 -45.01 55.69 -9.02
N VAL A 486 -43.92 56.43 -8.91
CA VAL A 486 -43.46 57.41 -9.90
C VAL A 486 -42.44 56.79 -10.87
N ILE A 487 -42.56 57.16 -12.14
CA ILE A 487 -41.64 56.80 -13.22
C ILE A 487 -40.97 58.09 -13.69
N LEU A 488 -39.68 58.25 -13.38
CA LEU A 488 -38.89 59.39 -13.81
C LEU A 488 -38.24 59.08 -15.17
N ILE A 489 -38.46 59.92 -16.18
CA ILE A 489 -37.85 59.77 -17.51
C ILE A 489 -36.94 60.96 -17.79
N GLU A 490 -35.66 60.71 -18.03
CA GLU A 490 -34.69 61.74 -18.43
C GLU A 490 -34.56 61.72 -19.96
N LEU A 491 -34.82 62.84 -20.64
CA LEU A 491 -34.64 62.92 -22.10
C LEU A 491 -33.16 62.95 -22.49
N GLU A 492 -32.30 63.51 -21.64
CA GLU A 492 -30.84 63.52 -21.80
C GLU A 492 -30.12 63.33 -20.46
N LYS A 493 -28.77 63.27 -20.49
CA LYS A 493 -27.98 63.09 -19.25
C LYS A 493 -27.94 64.41 -18.47
N ILE A 494 -28.73 64.47 -17.39
CA ILE A 494 -28.66 65.55 -16.41
C ILE A 494 -27.40 65.34 -15.55
N GLN A 495 -26.45 66.29 -15.61
CA GLN A 495 -25.17 66.17 -14.89
C GLN A 495 -25.28 66.61 -13.43
N ASP A 496 -26.06 67.66 -13.15
CA ASP A 496 -26.26 68.18 -11.81
C ASP A 496 -27.74 68.21 -11.42
N TYR A 497 -28.04 67.68 -10.23
CA TYR A 497 -29.36 67.60 -9.62
C TYR A 497 -29.50 68.57 -8.44
N ALA A 498 -28.48 69.38 -8.15
CA ALA A 498 -28.49 70.34 -7.06
C ALA A 498 -29.58 71.41 -7.22
N ALA A 499 -29.86 71.81 -8.46
CA ALA A 499 -30.89 72.79 -8.81
C ALA A 499 -32.32 72.20 -8.90
N MET A 500 -32.51 70.91 -8.57
CA MET A 500 -33.83 70.27 -8.64
C MET A 500 -34.58 70.31 -7.30
N PRO A 501 -35.93 70.37 -7.31
CA PRO A 501 -36.74 70.29 -6.10
C PRO A 501 -36.46 69.02 -5.27
N GLU A 502 -36.58 69.13 -3.94
CA GLU A 502 -36.29 68.05 -3.00
C GLU A 502 -37.11 66.77 -3.29
N SER A 503 -38.36 66.92 -3.73
CA SER A 503 -39.24 65.82 -4.11
C SER A 503 -38.69 64.98 -5.27
N ILE A 504 -38.13 65.61 -6.30
CA ILE A 504 -37.53 64.92 -7.46
C ILE A 504 -36.22 64.25 -7.08
N ARG A 505 -35.40 64.89 -6.23
CA ARG A 505 -34.17 64.29 -5.70
C ARG A 505 -34.48 63.03 -4.88
N TYR A 506 -35.50 63.10 -4.02
CA TYR A 506 -35.98 61.96 -3.24
C TYR A 506 -36.51 60.83 -4.13
N ILE A 507 -37.35 61.14 -5.11
CA ILE A 507 -37.89 60.15 -6.06
C ILE A 507 -36.77 59.48 -6.86
N LYS A 508 -35.78 60.25 -7.34
CA LYS A 508 -34.63 59.71 -8.04
C LYS A 508 -33.82 58.75 -7.17
N GLN A 509 -33.58 59.07 -5.90
CA GLN A 509 -32.89 58.18 -4.97
C GLN A 509 -33.68 56.89 -4.71
N LYS A 510 -35.01 56.99 -4.57
CA LYS A 510 -35.88 55.85 -4.19
C LYS A 510 -36.24 54.93 -5.36
N HIS A 511 -36.51 55.48 -6.54
CA HIS A 511 -37.06 54.75 -7.69
C HIS A 511 -36.11 54.72 -8.91
N GLY A 512 -35.05 55.53 -8.90
CA GLY A 512 -34.15 55.68 -10.02
C GLY A 512 -34.77 56.49 -11.17
N ALA A 513 -33.96 56.75 -12.20
CA ALA A 513 -34.36 57.48 -13.39
C ALA A 513 -34.15 56.64 -14.66
N LEU A 514 -35.11 56.69 -15.58
CA LEU A 514 -35.05 56.01 -16.87
C LEU A 514 -34.54 56.98 -17.93
N ARG A 515 -33.29 56.79 -18.34
CA ARG A 515 -32.68 57.59 -19.39
C ARG A 515 -33.14 57.18 -20.79
N TRP A 516 -33.76 58.11 -21.51
CA TRP A 516 -34.00 58.02 -22.93
C TRP A 516 -32.70 58.24 -23.70
N LYS A 517 -32.50 57.45 -24.75
CA LYS A 517 -31.34 57.55 -25.67
C LYS A 517 -31.79 57.48 -27.13
N GLY A 518 -33.06 57.76 -27.38
CA GLY A 518 -33.66 57.70 -28.71
C GLY A 518 -33.61 59.07 -29.39
N ASP A 519 -33.54 59.05 -30.71
CA ASP A 519 -33.67 60.25 -31.53
C ASP A 519 -35.16 60.55 -31.76
N CYS A 520 -35.62 61.73 -31.35
CA CYS A 520 -37.01 62.18 -31.48
C CYS A 520 -37.44 62.38 -32.95
N SER A 521 -36.49 62.37 -33.90
CA SER A 521 -36.75 62.50 -35.34
C SER A 521 -37.17 61.19 -36.03
N LYS A 522 -37.03 60.03 -35.37
CA LYS A 522 -37.34 58.72 -35.97
C LYS A 522 -38.86 58.51 -36.10
N ARG A 523 -39.30 58.08 -37.29
CA ARG A 523 -40.72 57.87 -37.63
C ARG A 523 -41.40 56.72 -36.88
N SER A 524 -40.65 55.76 -36.32
CA SER A 524 -41.24 54.68 -35.52
C SER A 524 -40.32 54.25 -34.36
N HIS A 525 -40.92 54.11 -33.19
CA HIS A 525 -40.28 53.57 -31.99
C HIS A 525 -40.97 52.27 -31.63
N SER A 526 -40.21 51.21 -31.30
CA SER A 526 -40.76 49.91 -30.93
C SER A 526 -40.79 49.72 -29.42
N ALA A 527 -41.93 49.24 -28.90
CA ALA A 527 -42.13 48.84 -27.51
C ALA A 527 -41.16 47.73 -27.03
N SER A 528 -40.51 46.99 -27.95
CA SER A 528 -39.58 45.90 -27.61
C SER A 528 -38.15 46.35 -27.29
N THR A 529 -37.83 47.63 -27.44
CA THR A 529 -36.50 48.16 -27.13
C THR A 529 -36.22 48.18 -25.61
N ARG A 530 -34.94 48.17 -25.23
CA ARG A 530 -34.49 48.08 -23.81
C ARG A 530 -35.06 49.21 -22.93
N PHE A 531 -35.26 50.40 -23.47
CA PHE A 531 -35.86 51.52 -22.73
C PHE A 531 -37.34 51.25 -22.45
N TRP A 532 -38.14 50.96 -23.48
CA TRP A 532 -39.57 50.75 -23.34
C TRP A 532 -39.92 49.50 -22.52
N LYS A 533 -39.10 48.43 -22.58
CA LYS A 533 -39.22 47.28 -21.68
C LYS A 533 -39.05 47.69 -20.20
N LYS A 534 -38.11 48.60 -19.89
CA LYS A 534 -37.94 49.13 -18.53
C LYS A 534 -39.10 50.01 -18.09
N VAL A 535 -39.64 50.84 -18.99
CA VAL A 535 -40.85 51.65 -18.73
C VAL A 535 -42.05 50.74 -18.45
N ARG A 536 -42.31 49.75 -19.33
CA ARG A 536 -43.38 48.74 -19.15
C ARG A 536 -43.24 47.93 -17.87
N TYR A 537 -42.02 47.63 -17.44
CA TYR A 537 -41.78 46.94 -16.17
C TYR A 537 -42.27 47.76 -14.96
N GLN A 538 -42.19 49.09 -15.03
CA GLN A 538 -42.64 50.01 -13.98
C GLN A 538 -44.12 50.40 -14.07
N MET A 539 -44.72 50.32 -15.26
CA MET A 539 -46.15 50.48 -15.51
C MET A 539 -47.02 49.45 -14.76
N PRO A 540 -48.32 49.71 -14.54
CA PRO A 540 -49.22 48.75 -13.89
C PRO A 540 -49.41 47.50 -14.76
N SER A 541 -49.78 46.37 -14.15
CA SER A 541 -50.20 45.19 -14.93
C SER A 541 -51.53 45.48 -15.64
N ARG A 542 -51.62 45.10 -16.91
CA ARG A 542 -52.79 45.39 -17.76
C ARG A 542 -54.05 44.71 -17.21
N LYS A 543 -55.18 45.42 -17.23
CA LYS A 543 -56.52 44.84 -17.23
C LYS A 543 -56.97 44.66 -18.67
N SER A 544 -57.50 43.48 -19.01
CA SER A 544 -57.90 43.13 -20.38
C SER A 544 -58.80 44.21 -21.00
N GLY A 545 -58.36 44.74 -22.15
CA GLY A 545 -59.18 45.47 -23.12
C GLY A 545 -58.81 44.93 -24.50
N SER A 546 -59.79 44.53 -25.30
CA SER A 546 -59.70 43.76 -26.56
C SER A 546 -58.42 43.95 -27.38
N LEU A 547 -57.67 42.86 -27.61
CA LEU A 547 -56.57 42.81 -28.57
C LEU A 547 -57.16 42.54 -29.97
N SER A 548 -57.53 43.60 -30.69
CA SER A 548 -57.94 43.48 -32.09
C SER A 548 -56.72 43.37 -32.99
N GLY A 549 -56.52 42.19 -33.59
CA GLY A 549 -55.87 42.01 -34.89
C GLY A 549 -54.34 41.90 -34.90
N LEU A 550 -53.80 40.74 -34.53
CA LEU A 550 -52.49 40.32 -35.05
C LEU A 550 -52.70 39.64 -36.41
N ARG A 551 -52.51 40.40 -37.50
CA ARG A 551 -52.33 39.82 -38.84
C ARG A 551 -51.00 39.07 -38.85
N LEU A 552 -51.07 37.74 -38.82
CA LEU A 552 -50.02 36.84 -39.29
C LEU A 552 -50.06 36.83 -40.81
N LEU A 553 -48.96 37.18 -41.48
CA LEU A 553 -48.65 36.81 -42.86
C LEU A 553 -47.15 37.12 -43.11
N PRO A 554 -46.50 36.40 -44.02
CA PRO A 554 -46.12 34.98 -43.98
C PRO A 554 -44.66 34.79 -43.54
#